data_AF-A0A821KRK4-F1
#
_entry.id   AF-A0A821KRK4-F1
#
_cell.length_a   1.000
_cell.length_b   1.000
_cell.length_c   1.000
_cell.angle_alpha   90.00
_cell.angle_beta   90.00
_cell.angle_gamma   90.00
#
_symmetry.space_group_name_H-M   'P 1'
#
loop_
_entity.id
_entity.type
_entity.pdbx_description
1 polymer ?
#
loop_
_entity_poly.entity_id
_entity_poly.type
_entity_poly.pdbx_seq_one_letter_code
_entity_poly.pdbx_strand_id
1 'polypeptide(L)'
;MIFQYLLVAFLSFVAIYGTQWPVPYERVTNRPTNNPYCQAGLISFCPTGKTEDAMIYAQDDNDIIEIFALKKPVWSFKFGDLMAQFKIMHDALGFRSQQTGRNWTMEWYELDQLFNCTFPHVLQNDSFIWCDQGALCVYNGIVDSMWNGSSDLSMLKKVGQISGKNYNTWASWAVNDNDTGVYYETWTVYSDNGPNSTMYFDSYDCASFVIRGLNQLYSYGAEILPNVHLNYTRINIYSYEPELLGTYDQIVQNQTLHQDFLNFYRNFDSKKPSTGEWIKSLINIYETFFLSRRFYLYYNNVYWYMKLKQPTPLKISFNEIPITSLLKTK
;
A
#
# COMPACT_ATOMS: atom_id res chain seq x y z
N MET A 1 6.60 41.34 -30.99
CA MET A 1 5.33 40.74 -30.52
C MET A 1 5.40 39.21 -30.40
N ILE A 2 5.97 38.47 -31.35
CA ILE A 2 6.11 36.99 -31.28
C ILE A 2 7.08 36.53 -30.16
N PHE A 3 8.13 37.30 -29.86
CA PHE A 3 9.09 36.99 -28.80
C PHE A 3 8.51 37.05 -27.37
N GLN A 4 7.44 37.83 -27.18
CA GLN A 4 6.82 38.02 -25.86
C GLN A 4 5.85 36.88 -25.51
N TYR A 5 5.22 36.27 -26.51
CA TYR A 5 4.40 35.06 -26.34
C TYR A 5 5.25 33.80 -26.13
N LEU A 6 6.42 33.71 -26.78
CA LEU A 6 7.37 32.62 -26.51
C LEU A 6 7.94 32.71 -25.09
N LEU A 7 8.20 33.92 -24.57
CA LEU A 7 8.67 34.10 -23.19
C LEU A 7 7.59 33.74 -22.15
N VAL A 8 6.30 34.04 -22.43
CA VAL A 8 5.19 33.66 -21.53
C VAL A 8 4.90 32.16 -21.59
N ALA A 9 5.02 31.51 -22.75
CA ALA A 9 4.93 30.06 -22.89
C ALA A 9 6.13 29.33 -22.23
N PHE A 10 7.34 29.91 -22.31
CA PHE A 10 8.50 29.41 -21.57
C PHE A 10 8.36 29.67 -20.07
N LEU A 11 7.83 30.81 -19.63
CA LEU A 11 7.60 31.09 -18.20
C LEU A 11 6.42 30.32 -17.59
N SER A 12 5.53 29.75 -18.41
CA SER A 12 4.49 28.80 -17.97
C SER A 12 4.92 27.34 -18.03
N PHE A 13 6.00 27.01 -18.76
CA PHE A 13 6.68 25.71 -18.69
C PHE A 13 7.89 25.70 -17.73
N VAL A 14 8.42 26.86 -17.36
CA VAL A 14 9.51 27.09 -16.39
C VAL A 14 8.96 27.53 -15.02
N ALA A 15 7.67 27.31 -14.77
CA ALA A 15 7.20 26.99 -13.42
C ALA A 15 7.72 25.57 -13.07
N ILE A 16 9.05 25.50 -12.85
CA ILE A 16 9.75 24.31 -12.37
C ILE A 16 9.15 23.98 -11.01
N TYR A 17 8.19 23.06 -11.03
CA TYR A 17 8.01 21.98 -10.06
C TYR A 17 8.76 22.17 -8.74
N GLY A 18 8.21 22.96 -7.83
CA GLY A 18 8.35 22.61 -6.42
C GLY A 18 7.48 21.38 -6.23
N THR A 19 8.08 20.19 -6.15
CA THR A 19 7.33 18.97 -5.83
C THR A 19 6.61 19.21 -4.51
N GLN A 20 5.27 19.24 -4.54
CA GLN A 20 4.50 19.34 -3.30
C GLN A 20 4.61 17.99 -2.60
N TRP A 21 5.21 17.98 -1.42
CA TRP A 21 5.37 16.79 -0.60
C TRP A 21 4.15 16.59 0.32
N PRO A 22 3.66 15.36 0.52
CA PRO A 22 4.04 14.13 -0.20
C PRO A 22 3.50 14.12 -1.64
N VAL A 23 4.17 13.37 -2.53
CA VAL A 23 3.66 13.11 -3.90
C VAL A 23 2.35 12.33 -3.78
N PRO A 24 1.23 12.86 -4.31
CA PRO A 24 -0.06 12.20 -4.21
C PRO A 24 -0.05 10.90 -5.01
N TYR A 25 -0.68 9.86 -4.45
CA TYR A 25 -0.94 8.62 -5.17
C TYR A 25 -1.82 8.90 -6.41
N GLU A 26 -1.35 8.48 -7.59
CA GLU A 26 -2.10 8.63 -8.83
C GLU A 26 -3.13 7.52 -8.99
N ARG A 27 -4.38 7.93 -9.18
CA ARG A 27 -5.49 7.02 -9.47
C ARG A 27 -5.69 6.90 -10.97
N VAL A 28 -6.11 5.72 -11.39
CA VAL A 28 -6.52 5.45 -12.78
C VAL A 28 -8.03 5.61 -12.93
N THR A 29 -8.50 5.72 -14.18
CA THR A 29 -9.94 5.77 -14.46
C THR A 29 -10.61 4.41 -14.30
N ASN A 30 -9.92 3.33 -14.69
CA ASN A 30 -10.39 1.95 -14.57
C ASN A 30 -9.21 1.02 -14.30
N ARG A 31 -9.47 -0.08 -13.57
CA ARG A 31 -8.48 -1.11 -13.30
C ARG A 31 -8.04 -1.83 -14.58
N PRO A 32 -6.73 -1.86 -14.90
CA PRO A 32 -6.24 -2.64 -16.02
C PRO A 32 -6.26 -4.14 -15.69
N THR A 33 -6.54 -4.98 -16.69
CA THR A 33 -6.42 -6.43 -16.55
C THR A 33 -5.00 -6.81 -16.12
N ASN A 34 -4.88 -7.79 -15.20
CA ASN A 34 -3.57 -8.25 -14.76
C ASN A 34 -2.76 -8.84 -15.93
N ASN A 35 -1.46 -8.58 -15.96
CA ASN A 35 -0.61 -9.06 -17.04
C ASN A 35 -0.50 -10.60 -16.97
N PRO A 36 -0.61 -11.34 -18.09
CA PRO A 36 -0.49 -12.81 -18.08
C PRO A 36 0.81 -13.38 -17.50
N TYR A 37 1.88 -12.58 -17.49
CA TYR A 37 3.14 -12.92 -16.83
C TYR A 37 3.00 -12.93 -15.30
N CYS A 38 2.16 -12.05 -14.75
CA CYS A 38 1.88 -11.93 -13.33
C CYS A 38 0.93 -13.05 -12.92
N GLN A 39 1.45 -13.99 -12.12
CA GLN A 39 0.69 -15.12 -11.63
C GLN A 39 0.90 -15.24 -10.13
N ALA A 40 -0.21 -15.18 -9.39
CA ALA A 40 -0.25 -15.41 -7.96
C ALA A 40 0.36 -16.79 -7.67
N GLY A 41 1.53 -16.82 -7.04
CA GLY A 41 2.36 -18.02 -6.97
C GLY A 41 1.70 -19.20 -6.26
N LEU A 42 1.86 -19.29 -4.94
CA LEU A 42 1.38 -20.43 -4.14
C LEU A 42 -0.11 -20.34 -3.74
N ILE A 43 -0.63 -19.12 -3.61
CA ILE A 43 -1.98 -18.84 -3.12
C ILE A 43 -2.58 -17.79 -4.06
N SER A 44 -3.73 -18.12 -4.63
CA SER A 44 -4.48 -17.19 -5.48
C SER A 44 -5.01 -16.01 -4.65
N PHE A 45 -5.08 -14.83 -5.25
CA PHE A 45 -5.75 -13.68 -4.66
C PHE A 45 -7.21 -14.02 -4.33
N CYS A 46 -7.65 -13.62 -3.14
CA CYS A 46 -9.02 -13.70 -2.65
C CYS A 46 -9.69 -15.07 -2.90
N PRO A 47 -9.13 -16.19 -2.40
CA PRO A 47 -9.55 -17.55 -2.77
C PRO A 47 -10.98 -17.88 -2.32
N THR A 48 -11.44 -17.29 -1.22
CA THR A 48 -12.80 -17.39 -0.71
C THR A 48 -13.64 -16.13 -0.98
N GLY A 49 -13.11 -15.25 -1.84
CA GLY A 49 -13.75 -14.03 -2.26
C GLY A 49 -14.98 -14.26 -3.11
N LYS A 50 -15.90 -13.31 -3.07
CA LYS A 50 -16.93 -13.22 -4.11
C LYS A 50 -16.29 -12.59 -5.38
N THR A 51 -16.83 -12.87 -6.55
CA THR A 51 -16.43 -12.29 -7.87
C THR A 51 -16.62 -10.77 -7.88
N GLU A 52 -15.88 -9.98 -8.67
CA GLU A 52 -15.85 -8.48 -8.69
C GLU A 52 -17.19 -7.73 -8.43
N ASP A 53 -18.36 -8.25 -8.83
CA ASP A 53 -19.70 -7.81 -8.37
C ASP A 53 -20.04 -8.22 -6.90
N ALA A 54 -19.02 -8.42 -6.08
CA ALA A 54 -19.00 -9.14 -4.80
C ALA A 54 -19.57 -8.38 -3.63
N MET A 55 -19.71 -7.06 -3.82
CA MET A 55 -19.88 -6.15 -2.71
C MET A 55 -21.12 -6.52 -1.91
N ILE A 56 -20.94 -6.61 -0.59
CA ILE A 56 -22.03 -6.95 0.32
C ILE A 56 -22.67 -5.65 0.74
N TYR A 57 -23.91 -5.43 0.31
CA TYR A 57 -24.75 -4.31 0.69
C TYR A 57 -25.67 -4.70 1.87
N ALA A 58 -25.99 -3.72 2.72
CA ALA A 58 -27.04 -3.85 3.71
C ALA A 58 -28.39 -4.03 3.02
N GLN A 59 -29.21 -4.98 3.51
CA GLN A 59 -30.50 -5.31 2.91
C GLN A 59 -31.61 -4.31 3.29
N ASP A 60 -31.47 -3.67 4.45
CA ASP A 60 -32.41 -2.69 5.00
C ASP A 60 -31.64 -1.40 5.32
N ASP A 61 -32.15 -0.28 4.83
CA ASP A 61 -31.57 1.05 5.06
C ASP A 61 -31.54 1.43 6.55
N ASN A 62 -32.45 0.87 7.35
CA ASN A 62 -32.57 1.09 8.79
C ASN A 62 -31.78 0.09 9.63
N ASP A 63 -31.12 -0.89 9.02
CA ASP A 63 -30.23 -1.78 9.76
C ASP A 63 -29.08 -0.98 10.39
N ILE A 64 -28.51 -1.52 11.46
CA ILE A 64 -27.29 -0.99 12.05
C ILE A 64 -26.17 -1.96 11.71
N ILE A 65 -25.20 -1.46 10.95
CA ILE A 65 -24.00 -2.22 10.59
C ILE A 65 -22.90 -1.87 11.59
N GLU A 66 -22.50 -2.84 12.39
CA GLU A 66 -21.34 -2.73 13.28
C GLU A 66 -20.05 -2.80 12.48
N ILE A 67 -19.08 -1.97 12.85
CA ILE A 67 -17.78 -1.87 12.18
C ILE A 67 -16.70 -2.41 13.12
N PHE A 68 -15.83 -3.27 12.59
CA PHE A 68 -14.73 -3.89 13.32
C PHE A 68 -13.40 -3.56 12.64
N ALA A 69 -12.39 -3.24 13.45
CA ALA A 69 -11.00 -3.25 13.01
C ALA A 69 -10.42 -4.65 13.27
N LEU A 70 -9.81 -5.22 12.22
CA LEU A 70 -9.27 -6.57 12.23
C LEU A 70 -7.76 -6.51 11.98
N LYS A 71 -6.98 -7.22 12.78
CA LYS A 71 -5.52 -7.26 12.68
C LYS A 71 -4.97 -8.64 12.99
N LYS A 72 -4.01 -9.10 12.19
CA LYS A 72 -3.26 -10.35 12.41
C LYS A 72 -1.82 -10.19 11.92
N PRO A 73 -0.84 -10.95 12.41
CA PRO A 73 0.50 -10.93 11.84
C PRO A 73 0.50 -11.36 10.37
N VAL A 74 1.30 -10.71 9.53
CA VAL A 74 1.47 -11.12 8.13
C VAL A 74 1.95 -12.57 8.07
N TRP A 75 1.41 -13.35 7.14
CA TRP A 75 1.78 -14.76 6.94
C TRP A 75 1.76 -15.62 8.22
N SER A 76 0.87 -15.33 9.17
CA SER A 76 0.71 -16.13 10.39
C SER A 76 0.46 -17.62 10.11
N PHE A 77 -0.20 -17.95 8.99
CA PHE A 77 -0.40 -19.33 8.53
C PHE A 77 0.91 -20.08 8.19
N LYS A 78 2.00 -19.36 7.86
CA LYS A 78 3.29 -19.94 7.47
C LYS A 78 4.36 -19.77 8.54
N PHE A 79 4.37 -18.64 9.23
CA PHE A 79 5.44 -18.26 10.17
C PHE A 79 4.95 -18.08 11.62
N GLY A 80 3.68 -18.37 11.91
CA GLY A 80 3.08 -18.16 13.22
C GLY A 80 3.26 -16.72 13.68
N ASP A 81 3.73 -16.55 14.92
CA ASP A 81 3.83 -15.26 15.59
C ASP A 81 5.11 -14.48 15.25
N LEU A 82 6.00 -15.02 14.39
CA LEU A 82 7.30 -14.41 14.11
C LEU A 82 7.17 -12.97 13.58
N MET A 83 6.21 -12.72 12.69
CA MET A 83 5.98 -11.37 12.15
C MET A 83 5.42 -10.41 13.20
N ALA A 84 4.73 -10.92 14.23
CA ALA A 84 4.25 -10.11 15.36
C ALA A 84 5.42 -9.54 16.18
N GLN A 85 6.52 -10.28 16.30
CA GLN A 85 7.73 -9.81 17.01
C GLN A 85 8.34 -8.59 16.31
N PHE A 86 8.24 -8.52 14.98
CA PHE A 86 8.65 -7.36 14.18
C PHE A 86 7.53 -6.34 13.97
N LYS A 87 6.35 -6.57 14.55
CA LYS A 87 5.14 -5.76 14.41
C LYS A 87 4.75 -5.53 12.95
N ILE A 88 4.89 -6.56 12.13
CA ILE A 88 4.45 -6.57 10.73
C ILE A 88 3.05 -7.19 10.69
N MET A 89 2.05 -6.33 10.64
CA MET A 89 0.65 -6.67 10.80
C MET A 89 -0.10 -6.49 9.49
N HIS A 90 -1.05 -7.38 9.25
CA HIS A 90 -2.04 -7.29 8.19
C HIS A 90 -3.33 -6.72 8.75
N ASP A 91 -3.94 -5.82 7.99
CA ASP A 91 -5.03 -4.95 8.41
C ASP A 91 -6.29 -5.17 7.54
N ALA A 92 -7.46 -5.21 8.18
CA ALA A 92 -8.73 -5.38 7.49
C ALA A 92 -9.91 -4.71 8.22
N LEU A 93 -11.03 -4.58 7.51
CA LEU A 93 -12.30 -4.14 8.07
C LEU A 93 -13.27 -5.31 8.16
N GLY A 94 -13.95 -5.43 9.30
CA GLY A 94 -15.06 -6.36 9.50
C GLY A 94 -16.37 -5.61 9.65
N PHE A 95 -17.45 -6.23 9.22
CA PHE A 95 -18.80 -5.67 9.33
C PHE A 95 -19.79 -6.71 9.82
N ARG A 96 -20.78 -6.31 10.60
CA ARG A 96 -21.87 -7.19 11.04
C ARG A 96 -23.22 -6.46 11.05
N SER A 97 -24.21 -7.03 10.38
CA SER A 97 -25.61 -6.59 10.45
C SER A 97 -26.21 -6.95 11.79
N GLN A 98 -26.80 -5.99 12.51
CA GLN A 98 -27.50 -6.27 13.77
C GLN A 98 -28.83 -6.99 13.53
N GLN A 99 -29.52 -6.67 12.44
CA GLN A 99 -30.81 -7.29 12.11
C GLN A 99 -30.69 -8.76 11.71
N THR A 100 -29.68 -9.10 10.89
CA THR A 100 -29.54 -10.46 10.33
C THR A 100 -28.46 -11.30 11.02
N GLY A 101 -27.58 -10.67 11.81
CA GLY A 101 -26.42 -11.30 12.42
C GLY A 101 -25.31 -11.68 11.42
N ARG A 102 -25.52 -11.49 10.11
CA ARG A 102 -24.52 -11.79 9.08
C ARG A 102 -23.34 -10.84 9.22
N ASN A 103 -22.14 -11.39 9.07
CA ASN A 103 -20.90 -10.63 9.07
C ASN A 103 -20.06 -10.94 7.83
N TRP A 104 -19.15 -10.02 7.51
CA TRP A 104 -18.24 -10.14 6.39
C TRP A 104 -16.95 -9.38 6.69
N THR A 105 -15.92 -9.73 5.94
CA THR A 105 -14.59 -9.13 6.05
C THR A 105 -14.20 -8.54 4.70
N MET A 106 -13.51 -7.40 4.76
CA MET A 106 -12.98 -6.65 3.64
C MET A 106 -11.49 -6.41 3.86
N GLU A 107 -10.66 -6.98 3.01
CA GLU A 107 -9.20 -6.83 3.00
C GLU A 107 -8.81 -6.14 1.69
N TRP A 108 -7.73 -5.35 1.68
CA TRP A 108 -7.14 -4.85 0.43
C TRP A 108 -5.67 -5.23 0.42
N TYR A 109 -5.26 -6.05 -0.55
CA TYR A 109 -3.91 -6.61 -0.59
C TYR A 109 -3.50 -7.01 -2.00
N GLU A 110 -2.28 -7.49 -2.13
CA GLU A 110 -1.60 -7.78 -3.38
C GLU A 110 -2.25 -8.93 -4.16
N LEU A 111 -2.44 -8.75 -5.46
CA LEU A 111 -2.87 -9.84 -6.35
C LEU A 111 -1.79 -10.93 -6.43
N ASP A 112 -0.53 -10.50 -6.56
CA ASP A 112 0.60 -11.36 -6.86
C ASP A 112 1.61 -11.46 -5.70
N GLN A 113 1.17 -11.17 -4.46
CA GLN A 113 1.98 -11.17 -3.23
C GLN A 113 2.96 -9.99 -3.09
N LEU A 114 3.25 -9.62 -1.84
CA LEU A 114 4.06 -8.46 -1.44
C LEU A 114 5.33 -8.25 -2.26
N PHE A 115 6.18 -9.29 -2.41
CA PHE A 115 7.46 -9.13 -3.10
C PHE A 115 7.34 -8.67 -4.55
N ASN A 116 6.29 -9.12 -5.26
CA ASN A 116 6.04 -8.74 -6.65
C ASN A 116 5.52 -7.31 -6.79
N CYS A 117 4.96 -6.75 -5.71
CA CYS A 117 4.58 -5.34 -5.62
C CYS A 117 5.72 -4.44 -5.13
N THR A 118 6.70 -4.99 -4.40
CA THR A 118 7.83 -4.21 -3.89
C THR A 118 8.96 -4.05 -4.91
N PHE A 119 9.19 -5.05 -5.77
CA PHE A 119 10.27 -5.04 -6.76
C PHE A 119 9.79 -5.61 -8.10
N PRO A 120 10.28 -5.07 -9.23
CA PRO A 120 9.93 -5.59 -10.55
C PRO A 120 10.66 -6.89 -10.85
N HIS A 121 10.13 -7.65 -11.79
CA HIS A 121 10.87 -8.74 -12.41
C HIS A 121 11.76 -8.22 -13.53
N VAL A 122 13.00 -8.71 -13.58
CA VAL A 122 13.91 -8.46 -14.69
C VAL A 122 13.80 -9.62 -15.68
N LEU A 123 13.36 -9.32 -16.90
CA LEU A 123 13.16 -10.31 -17.95
C LEU A 123 14.47 -10.62 -18.70
N GLN A 124 14.50 -11.72 -19.47
CA GLN A 124 15.69 -12.16 -20.22
C GLN A 124 16.16 -11.17 -21.29
N ASN A 125 15.26 -10.31 -21.77
CA ASN A 125 15.54 -9.23 -22.72
C ASN A 125 15.92 -7.92 -22.01
N ASP A 126 16.24 -7.96 -20.71
CA ASP A 126 16.63 -6.80 -19.91
C ASP A 126 15.56 -5.70 -19.79
N SER A 127 14.28 -6.08 -19.95
CA SER A 127 13.14 -5.22 -19.60
C SER A 127 12.59 -5.53 -18.21
N PHE A 128 11.87 -4.56 -17.63
CA PHE A 128 11.21 -4.72 -16.33
C PHE A 128 9.71 -4.95 -16.51
N ILE A 129 9.13 -5.76 -15.63
CA ILE A 129 7.69 -5.88 -15.49
C ILE A 129 7.32 -5.80 -14.00
N TRP A 130 6.37 -4.92 -13.70
CA TRP A 130 5.77 -4.79 -12.38
C TRP A 130 4.52 -5.65 -12.31
N CYS A 131 4.41 -6.42 -11.23
CA CYS A 131 3.23 -7.20 -10.87
C CYS A 131 2.70 -6.66 -9.54
N ASP A 132 2.45 -5.36 -9.53
CA ASP A 132 2.23 -4.53 -8.35
C ASP A 132 0.75 -4.25 -8.10
N GLN A 133 -0.16 -4.93 -8.78
CA GLN A 133 -1.58 -4.71 -8.54
C GLN A 133 -2.00 -5.16 -7.13
N GLY A 134 -2.75 -4.31 -6.45
CA GLY A 134 -3.50 -4.66 -5.24
C GLY A 134 -4.99 -4.43 -5.45
N ALA A 135 -5.84 -5.19 -4.76
CA ALA A 135 -7.29 -5.06 -4.88
C ALA A 135 -8.03 -5.41 -3.59
N LEU A 136 -9.29 -5.00 -3.57
CA LEU A 136 -10.27 -5.31 -2.54
C LEU A 136 -10.72 -6.77 -2.64
N CYS A 137 -10.69 -7.45 -1.52
CA CYS A 137 -11.18 -8.80 -1.31
C CYS A 137 -12.33 -8.76 -0.30
N VAL A 138 -13.51 -9.25 -0.71
CA VAL A 138 -14.71 -9.29 0.14
C VAL A 138 -15.20 -10.73 0.28
N TYR A 139 -15.38 -11.19 1.51
CA TYR A 139 -15.89 -12.53 1.79
C TYR A 139 -16.78 -12.57 3.03
N ASN A 140 -17.68 -13.57 3.07
CA ASN A 140 -18.57 -13.78 4.21
C ASN A 140 -17.79 -14.30 5.42
N GLY A 141 -18.21 -13.89 6.62
CA GLY A 141 -17.60 -14.34 7.87
C GLY A 141 -16.56 -13.36 8.40
N ILE A 142 -16.56 -13.21 9.72
CA ILE A 142 -15.37 -12.83 10.48
C ILE A 142 -14.91 -14.10 11.21
N VAL A 143 -13.70 -14.56 10.92
CA VAL A 143 -13.16 -15.80 11.51
C VAL A 143 -12.40 -15.44 12.78
N ASP A 144 -13.06 -15.51 13.94
CA ASP A 144 -12.52 -15.06 15.23
C ASP A 144 -11.13 -15.65 15.54
N SER A 145 -10.91 -16.94 15.27
CA SER A 145 -9.61 -17.59 15.51
C SER A 145 -8.48 -17.03 14.66
N MET A 146 -8.78 -16.46 13.49
CA MET A 146 -7.80 -15.82 12.61
C MET A 146 -7.38 -14.44 13.12
N TRP A 147 -8.32 -13.71 13.73
CA TRP A 147 -8.14 -12.30 14.10
C TRP A 147 -7.92 -12.06 15.59
N ASN A 148 -8.22 -13.03 16.44
CA ASN A 148 -8.15 -12.92 17.90
C ASN A 148 -7.37 -14.07 18.56
N GLY A 149 -6.53 -14.77 17.81
CA GLY A 149 -5.82 -15.97 18.31
C GLY A 149 -4.41 -16.19 17.80
N SER A 150 -3.90 -15.35 16.90
CA SER A 150 -2.60 -15.56 16.23
C SER A 150 -1.41 -14.83 16.85
N SER A 151 -1.59 -14.11 17.96
CA SER A 151 -0.57 -13.39 18.76
C SER A 151 -1.26 -12.36 19.66
N ASP A 152 -0.55 -11.83 20.65
CA ASP A 152 -0.98 -10.73 21.52
C ASP A 152 -1.28 -9.41 20.78
N LEU A 153 -0.81 -9.26 19.53
CA LEU A 153 -1.09 -8.10 18.67
C LEU A 153 -2.28 -8.33 17.72
N SER A 154 -2.84 -9.54 17.70
CA SER A 154 -4.05 -9.83 16.94
C SER A 154 -5.22 -9.04 17.53
N MET A 155 -6.10 -8.55 16.67
CA MET A 155 -7.22 -7.73 17.10
C MET A 155 -8.47 -8.04 16.29
N LEU A 156 -9.56 -8.27 17.01
CA LEU A 156 -10.92 -8.17 16.52
C LEU A 156 -11.65 -7.23 17.48
N LYS A 157 -11.82 -5.96 17.08
CA LYS A 157 -12.38 -4.92 17.95
C LYS A 157 -13.48 -4.15 17.23
N LYS A 158 -14.67 -4.08 17.83
CA LYS A 158 -15.71 -3.15 17.37
C LYS A 158 -15.21 -1.72 17.54
N VAL A 159 -15.22 -0.96 16.46
CA VAL A 159 -14.75 0.43 16.42
C VAL A 159 -15.87 1.44 16.19
N GLY A 160 -17.03 1.00 15.74
CA GLY A 160 -18.15 1.89 15.50
C GLY A 160 -19.37 1.18 14.95
N GLN A 161 -20.30 1.99 14.45
CA GLN A 161 -21.49 1.54 13.74
C GLN A 161 -21.96 2.60 12.74
N ILE A 162 -22.76 2.17 11.76
CA ILE A 162 -23.31 3.03 10.71
C ILE A 162 -24.68 2.48 10.29
N SER A 163 -25.58 3.34 9.81
CA SER A 163 -26.86 2.87 9.25
C SER A 163 -26.64 2.09 7.95
N GLY A 164 -27.54 1.16 7.63
CA GLY A 164 -27.51 0.38 6.38
C GLY A 164 -27.46 1.27 5.15
N LYS A 165 -28.23 2.36 5.13
CA LYS A 165 -28.22 3.37 4.06
C LYS A 165 -26.84 3.99 3.83
N ASN A 166 -26.21 4.46 4.90
CA ASN A 166 -24.91 5.13 4.81
C ASN A 166 -23.80 4.11 4.54
N TYR A 167 -23.92 2.89 5.05
CA TYR A 167 -23.04 1.78 4.70
C TYR A 167 -23.12 1.47 3.20
N ASN A 168 -24.30 1.43 2.59
CA ASN A 168 -24.44 1.19 1.15
C ASN A 168 -23.75 2.28 0.30
N THR A 169 -23.78 3.52 0.78
CA THR A 169 -23.02 4.62 0.16
C THR A 169 -21.51 4.40 0.30
N TRP A 170 -21.05 3.99 1.48
CA TRP A 170 -19.65 3.63 1.71
C TRP A 170 -19.20 2.42 0.88
N ALA A 171 -20.05 1.41 0.73
CA ALA A 171 -19.76 0.22 -0.04
C ALA A 171 -19.53 0.58 -1.52
N SER A 172 -20.36 1.45 -2.10
CA SER A 172 -20.13 1.98 -3.45
C SER A 172 -18.83 2.79 -3.55
N TRP A 173 -18.47 3.55 -2.51
CA TRP A 173 -17.16 4.20 -2.46
C TRP A 173 -16.01 3.19 -2.46
N ALA A 174 -16.12 2.07 -1.72
CA ALA A 174 -15.07 1.06 -1.66
C ALA A 174 -14.89 0.32 -3.00
N VAL A 175 -15.96 0.12 -3.78
CA VAL A 175 -15.86 -0.34 -5.18
C VAL A 175 -15.09 0.67 -6.01
N ASN A 176 -15.46 1.95 -5.95
CA ASN A 176 -14.75 2.99 -6.69
C ASN A 176 -13.28 3.15 -6.23
N ASP A 177 -12.98 2.99 -4.95
CA ASP A 177 -11.60 2.99 -4.43
C ASP A 177 -10.81 1.83 -5.04
N ASN A 178 -11.42 0.64 -5.12
CA ASN A 178 -10.84 -0.54 -5.76
C ASN A 178 -10.60 -0.36 -7.26
N ASP A 179 -11.49 0.32 -7.98
CA ASP A 179 -11.36 0.45 -9.44
C ASP A 179 -10.38 1.53 -9.87
N THR A 180 -10.07 2.46 -8.96
CA THR A 180 -9.21 3.63 -9.24
C THR A 180 -7.86 3.56 -8.53
N GLY A 181 -7.76 2.90 -7.38
CA GLY A 181 -6.52 2.64 -6.63
C GLY A 181 -6.03 1.22 -6.88
N VAL A 182 -5.14 1.07 -7.86
CA VAL A 182 -4.91 -0.24 -8.51
C VAL A 182 -3.56 -0.87 -8.21
N TYR A 183 -2.54 -0.06 -7.88
CA TYR A 183 -1.22 -0.56 -7.52
C TYR A 183 -0.96 -0.45 -6.02
N TYR A 184 -0.26 -1.45 -5.49
CA TYR A 184 0.17 -1.56 -4.11
C TYR A 184 1.55 -0.93 -3.97
N GLU A 185 1.71 -0.03 -3.01
CA GLU A 185 3.00 0.56 -2.66
C GLU A 185 3.38 0.18 -1.23
N THR A 186 4.57 -0.37 -1.06
CA THR A 186 5.08 -0.89 0.22
C THR A 186 5.74 0.21 1.07
N TRP A 187 6.42 1.14 0.42
CA TRP A 187 7.35 2.04 1.09
C TRP A 187 6.67 3.34 1.50
N THR A 188 6.79 3.69 2.78
CA THR A 188 6.61 5.08 3.21
C THR A 188 7.99 5.75 3.24
N VAL A 189 8.15 6.90 2.58
CA VAL A 189 9.44 7.59 2.51
C VAL A 189 9.38 8.92 3.25
N TYR A 190 10.34 9.11 4.14
CA TYR A 190 10.46 10.30 4.98
C TYR A 190 11.83 10.96 4.83
N SER A 191 11.89 12.26 5.13
CA SER A 191 13.16 12.97 5.27
C SER A 191 13.93 12.49 6.50
N ASP A 192 13.28 12.26 7.65
CA ASP A 192 13.95 11.94 8.91
C ASP A 192 13.06 11.12 9.85
N ASN A 193 13.67 10.49 10.86
CA ASN A 193 12.95 9.82 11.94
C ASN A 193 12.62 10.84 13.04
N GLY A 194 11.60 11.68 12.83
CA GLY A 194 11.20 12.71 13.80
C GLY A 194 9.86 13.39 13.47
N PRO A 195 9.29 14.15 14.42
CA PRO A 195 7.96 14.76 14.29
C PRO A 195 7.90 15.87 13.22
N ASN A 196 9.04 16.49 12.90
CA ASN A 196 9.16 17.52 11.87
C ASN A 196 9.61 16.95 10.52
N SER A 197 9.49 15.62 10.33
CA SER A 197 9.89 15.00 9.07
C SER A 197 8.91 15.36 7.96
N THR A 198 9.46 15.66 6.78
CA THR A 198 8.69 15.70 5.54
C THR A 198 8.42 14.28 5.09
N MET A 199 7.17 13.96 4.75
CA MET A 199 6.84 12.73 4.03
C MET A 199 6.98 13.00 2.54
N TYR A 200 7.78 12.19 1.85
CA TYR A 200 7.95 12.30 0.40
C TYR A 200 6.94 11.42 -0.35
N PHE A 201 6.76 10.18 0.11
CA PHE A 201 5.83 9.20 -0.46
C PHE A 201 5.11 8.48 0.68
N ASP A 202 3.80 8.27 0.53
CA ASP A 202 3.04 7.43 1.45
C ASP A 202 2.87 6.03 0.85
N SER A 203 2.75 5.01 1.71
CA SER A 203 2.44 3.67 1.23
C SER A 203 0.98 3.56 0.79
N TYR A 204 0.70 2.59 -0.08
CA TYR A 204 -0.65 2.25 -0.53
C TYR A 204 -0.86 0.75 -0.37
N ASP A 205 -1.10 0.37 0.89
CA ASP A 205 -1.16 -1.01 1.39
C ASP A 205 -2.48 -1.30 2.16
N CYS A 206 -2.58 -2.49 2.77
CA CYS A 206 -3.74 -2.90 3.57
C CYS A 206 -4.06 -1.94 4.73
N ALA A 207 -3.04 -1.44 5.43
CA ALA A 207 -3.21 -0.48 6.53
C ALA A 207 -3.75 0.86 6.01
N SER A 208 -3.21 1.35 4.89
CA SER A 208 -3.68 2.56 4.23
C SER A 208 -5.16 2.43 3.82
N PHE A 209 -5.59 1.25 3.33
CA PHE A 209 -6.99 0.99 2.99
C PHE A 209 -7.90 1.07 4.21
N VAL A 210 -7.53 0.44 5.32
CA VAL A 210 -8.32 0.54 6.57
C VAL A 210 -8.43 2.00 7.02
N ILE A 211 -7.35 2.77 6.96
CA ILE A 211 -7.35 4.20 7.34
C ILE A 211 -8.28 5.01 6.42
N ARG A 212 -8.18 4.86 5.10
CA ARG A 212 -9.09 5.51 4.13
C ARG A 212 -10.54 5.08 4.38
N GLY A 213 -10.78 3.79 4.56
CA GLY A 213 -12.09 3.21 4.80
C GLY A 213 -12.77 3.78 6.04
N LEU A 214 -12.06 3.84 7.18
CA LEU A 214 -12.58 4.42 8.42
C LEU A 214 -12.83 5.93 8.33
N ASN A 215 -11.92 6.67 7.70
CA ASN A 215 -12.13 8.10 7.42
C ASN A 215 -13.39 8.33 6.57
N GLN A 216 -13.60 7.49 5.56
CA GLN A 216 -14.76 7.60 4.69
C GLN A 216 -16.06 7.18 5.39
N LEU A 217 -16.05 6.10 6.17
CA LEU A 217 -17.18 5.69 7.01
C LEU A 217 -17.63 6.85 7.91
N TYR A 218 -16.68 7.49 8.59
CA TYR A 218 -16.98 8.66 9.41
C TYR A 218 -17.55 9.82 8.59
N SER A 219 -16.99 10.10 7.41
CA SER A 219 -17.52 11.16 6.52
C SER A 219 -18.96 10.92 6.07
N TYR A 220 -19.39 9.66 6.03
CA TYR A 220 -20.77 9.25 5.76
C TYR A 220 -21.62 9.05 7.02
N GLY A 221 -21.15 9.53 8.18
CA GLY A 221 -21.94 9.56 9.41
C GLY A 221 -21.85 8.28 10.24
N ALA A 222 -20.79 7.49 10.11
CA ALA A 222 -20.52 6.43 11.08
C ALA A 222 -20.21 7.01 12.46
N GLU A 223 -20.78 6.40 13.49
CA GLU A 223 -20.45 6.67 14.89
C GLU A 223 -19.22 5.85 15.28
N ILE A 224 -18.08 6.52 15.43
CA ILE A 224 -16.84 5.89 15.88
C ILE A 224 -16.74 5.99 17.40
N LEU A 225 -16.38 4.89 18.06
CA LEU A 225 -16.25 4.83 19.51
C LEU A 225 -15.08 5.72 19.98
N PRO A 226 -15.24 6.47 21.10
CA PRO A 226 -14.30 7.53 21.50
C PRO A 226 -12.90 7.05 21.93
N ASN A 227 -12.75 5.78 22.30
CA ASN A 227 -11.48 5.19 22.79
C ASN A 227 -10.87 4.20 21.79
N VAL A 228 -11.04 4.46 20.50
CA VAL A 228 -10.48 3.66 19.42
C VAL A 228 -9.09 4.18 19.08
N HIS A 229 -8.08 3.53 19.66
CA HIS A 229 -6.66 3.70 19.31
C HIS A 229 -6.25 2.54 18.41
N LEU A 230 -5.84 2.84 17.17
CA LEU A 230 -5.46 1.85 16.18
C LEU A 230 -4.03 2.13 15.72
N ASN A 231 -3.16 1.15 15.94
CA ASN A 231 -1.79 1.19 15.48
C ASN A 231 -1.64 0.45 14.16
N TYR A 232 -0.79 0.97 13.28
CA TYR A 232 -0.57 0.43 11.95
C TYR A 232 0.92 0.23 11.68
N THR A 233 1.23 -0.85 10.98
CA THR A 233 2.57 -1.12 10.48
C THR A 233 2.87 -0.15 9.34
N ARG A 234 4.06 0.46 9.36
CA ARG A 234 4.65 1.14 8.20
C ARG A 234 6.10 0.72 8.03
N ILE A 235 6.49 0.48 6.80
CA ILE A 235 7.88 0.17 6.43
C ILE A 235 8.50 1.47 5.90
N ASN A 236 9.27 2.14 6.75
CA ASN A 236 9.74 3.49 6.49
C ASN A 236 11.16 3.49 5.92
N ILE A 237 11.36 4.18 4.80
CA ILE A 237 12.67 4.54 4.26
C ILE A 237 12.97 6.00 4.62
N TYR A 238 14.20 6.27 5.06
CA TYR A 238 14.69 7.63 5.32
C TYR A 238 15.72 8.04 4.28
N SER A 239 15.47 9.15 3.59
CA SER A 239 16.33 9.64 2.52
C SER A 239 16.53 11.16 2.60
N TYR A 240 17.51 11.64 1.83
CA TYR A 240 17.48 13.02 1.37
C TYR A 240 16.33 13.21 0.37
N GLU A 241 16.11 14.43 -0.08
CA GLU A 241 15.05 14.74 -1.04
C GLU A 241 15.18 13.87 -2.31
N PRO A 242 14.11 13.15 -2.70
CA PRO A 242 14.12 12.28 -3.87
C PRO A 242 14.27 13.06 -5.19
N GLU A 243 15.04 12.49 -6.12
CA GLU A 243 15.27 13.07 -7.44
C GLU A 243 14.45 12.30 -8.48
N LEU A 244 13.59 13.00 -9.24
CA LEU A 244 12.82 12.39 -10.32
C LEU A 244 13.75 11.99 -11.47
N LEU A 245 13.74 10.71 -11.83
CA LEU A 245 14.51 10.19 -12.96
C LEU A 245 13.69 10.10 -14.25
N GLY A 246 12.38 9.89 -14.14
CA GLY A 246 11.45 9.84 -15.27
C GLY A 246 10.77 8.48 -15.47
N THR A 247 10.14 8.30 -16.63
CA THR A 247 9.43 7.06 -17.01
C THR A 247 10.40 5.96 -17.44
N TYR A 248 9.93 4.72 -17.51
CA TYR A 248 10.73 3.59 -18.01
C TYR A 248 11.37 3.87 -19.38
N ASP A 249 10.62 4.42 -20.33
CA ASP A 249 11.13 4.74 -21.67
C ASP A 249 12.29 5.73 -21.63
N GLN A 250 12.25 6.71 -20.74
CA GLN A 250 13.34 7.66 -20.54
C GLN A 250 14.57 7.00 -19.90
N ILE A 251 14.37 6.08 -18.97
CA ILE A 251 15.45 5.30 -18.35
C ILE A 251 16.18 4.44 -19.40
N VAL A 252 15.45 3.71 -20.24
CA VAL A 252 16.03 2.81 -21.26
C VAL A 252 16.83 3.56 -22.32
N GLN A 253 16.45 4.80 -22.64
CA GLN A 253 17.23 5.65 -23.55
C GLN A 253 18.61 6.03 -22.99
N ASN A 254 18.77 6.05 -21.67
CA ASN A 254 20.05 6.27 -21.01
C ASN A 254 20.71 4.94 -20.64
N GLN A 255 21.61 4.45 -21.51
CA GLN A 255 22.26 3.14 -21.35
C GLN A 255 22.95 2.95 -20.00
N THR A 256 23.63 3.99 -19.48
CA THR A 256 24.32 3.92 -18.18
C THR A 256 23.30 3.74 -17.05
N LEU A 257 22.23 4.53 -17.05
CA LEU A 257 21.19 4.46 -16.03
C LEU A 257 20.38 3.16 -16.12
N HIS A 258 20.08 2.69 -17.34
CA HIS A 258 19.39 1.41 -17.56
C HIS A 258 20.21 0.23 -17.03
N GLN A 259 21.52 0.18 -17.31
CA GLN A 259 22.39 -0.86 -16.76
C GLN A 259 22.48 -0.81 -15.24
N ASP A 260 22.48 0.38 -14.68
CA ASP A 260 22.49 0.57 -13.23
C ASP A 260 21.19 0.08 -12.57
N PHE A 261 20.04 0.32 -13.22
CA PHE A 261 18.74 -0.23 -12.82
C PHE A 261 18.70 -1.75 -12.89
N LEU A 262 19.24 -2.34 -13.97
CA LEU A 262 19.32 -3.79 -14.11
C LEU A 262 20.13 -4.40 -12.98
N ASN A 263 21.29 -3.81 -12.67
CA ASN A 263 22.14 -4.26 -11.58
C ASN A 263 21.46 -4.12 -10.22
N PHE A 264 20.72 -3.03 -10.00
CA PHE A 264 19.96 -2.82 -8.77
C PHE A 264 18.84 -3.87 -8.62
N TYR A 265 17.91 -3.96 -9.56
CA TYR A 265 16.70 -4.78 -9.42
C TYR A 265 16.98 -6.29 -9.54
N ARG A 266 18.02 -6.72 -10.27
CA ARG A 266 18.44 -8.14 -10.30
C ARG A 266 18.87 -8.66 -8.93
N ASN A 267 19.21 -7.79 -7.98
CA ASN A 267 19.51 -8.20 -6.61
C ASN A 267 18.24 -8.59 -5.83
N PHE A 268 17.05 -8.19 -6.28
CA PHE A 268 15.78 -8.44 -5.61
C PHE A 268 14.89 -9.47 -6.31
N ASP A 269 15.32 -9.99 -7.47
CA ASP A 269 14.58 -11.04 -8.18
C ASP A 269 14.51 -12.32 -7.34
N SER A 270 13.30 -12.73 -7.00
CA SER A 270 12.99 -13.88 -6.16
C SER A 270 13.12 -15.23 -6.89
N LYS A 271 13.21 -15.23 -8.23
CA LYS A 271 13.29 -16.46 -9.05
C LYS A 271 14.71 -17.02 -9.20
N LYS A 272 15.63 -16.77 -8.27
CA LYS A 272 17.02 -17.26 -8.37
C LYS A 272 17.11 -18.77 -8.13
N PRO A 273 17.71 -19.54 -9.06
CA PRO A 273 17.62 -21.00 -9.08
C PRO A 273 18.54 -21.75 -8.10
N SER A 274 19.47 -21.09 -7.38
CA SER A 274 20.45 -21.81 -6.53
C SER A 274 20.66 -21.22 -5.12
N THR A 275 20.98 -22.11 -4.17
CA THR A 275 21.14 -21.82 -2.73
C THR A 275 22.27 -20.83 -2.43
N GLY A 276 23.28 -20.72 -3.30
CA GLY A 276 24.41 -19.77 -3.15
C GLY A 276 24.16 -18.38 -3.73
N GLU A 277 23.27 -18.27 -4.73
CA GLU A 277 22.93 -16.98 -5.35
C GLU A 277 22.08 -16.10 -4.45
N TRP A 278 21.28 -16.69 -3.57
CA TRP A 278 20.50 -15.94 -2.58
C TRP A 278 21.39 -15.21 -1.56
N ILE A 279 22.46 -15.86 -1.07
CA ILE A 279 23.43 -15.23 -0.15
C ILE A 279 24.12 -14.04 -0.83
N LYS A 280 24.56 -14.21 -2.09
CA LYS A 280 25.12 -13.11 -2.88
C LYS A 280 24.12 -11.97 -3.07
N SER A 281 22.85 -12.30 -3.30
CA SER A 281 21.76 -11.31 -3.38
C SER A 281 21.63 -10.52 -2.08
N LEU A 282 21.61 -11.18 -0.93
CA LEU A 282 21.51 -10.50 0.36
C LEU A 282 22.70 -9.58 0.64
N ILE A 283 23.92 -10.04 0.33
CA ILE A 283 25.12 -9.21 0.44
C ILE A 283 24.99 -7.99 -0.48
N ASN A 284 24.63 -8.17 -1.75
CA ASN A 284 24.47 -7.06 -2.70
C ASN A 284 23.37 -6.08 -2.28
N ILE A 285 22.24 -6.57 -1.74
CA ILE A 285 21.18 -5.74 -1.18
C ILE A 285 21.73 -4.91 -0.01
N TYR A 286 22.45 -5.57 0.90
CA TYR A 286 23.05 -4.88 2.04
C TYR A 286 24.06 -3.82 1.60
N GLU A 287 24.96 -4.16 0.69
CA GLU A 287 25.95 -3.22 0.13
C GLU A 287 25.27 -2.04 -0.55
N THR A 288 24.29 -2.29 -1.42
CA THR A 288 23.60 -1.24 -2.17
C THR A 288 22.80 -0.30 -1.25
N PHE A 289 22.04 -0.88 -0.32
CA PHE A 289 21.12 -0.15 0.54
C PHE A 289 21.87 0.57 1.67
N PHE A 290 22.78 -0.13 2.38
CA PHE A 290 23.46 0.43 3.54
C PHE A 290 24.80 1.08 3.20
N LEU A 291 25.61 0.52 2.31
CA LEU A 291 26.94 1.09 1.99
C LEU A 291 26.86 2.15 0.90
N SER A 292 26.28 1.82 -0.25
CA SER A 292 26.10 2.75 -1.36
C SER A 292 25.02 3.80 -1.09
N ARG A 293 24.13 3.55 -0.11
CA ARG A 293 23.04 4.45 0.31
C ARG A 293 22.14 4.85 -0.85
N ARG A 294 21.83 3.88 -1.71
CA ARG A 294 21.09 4.12 -2.93
C ARG A 294 19.84 3.26 -2.97
N PHE A 295 18.75 3.88 -3.37
CA PHE A 295 17.50 3.21 -3.65
C PHE A 295 16.83 3.82 -4.87
N TYR A 296 16.23 2.97 -5.70
CA TYR A 296 15.33 3.38 -6.77
C TYR A 296 13.90 3.02 -6.35
N LEU A 297 13.04 4.03 -6.30
CA LEU A 297 11.61 3.85 -6.02
C LEU A 297 10.84 3.99 -7.33
N TYR A 298 9.86 3.12 -7.52
CA TYR A 298 8.86 3.24 -8.57
C TYR A 298 7.56 3.71 -7.94
N TYR A 299 7.03 4.85 -8.37
CA TYR A 299 5.82 5.46 -7.81
C TYR A 299 5.13 6.28 -8.90
N ASN A 300 3.80 6.15 -9.06
CA ASN A 300 3.04 6.81 -10.13
C ASN A 300 3.60 6.56 -11.55
N ASN A 301 4.00 5.34 -11.88
CA ASN A 301 4.58 4.97 -13.18
C ASN A 301 5.89 5.72 -13.56
N VAL A 302 6.55 6.35 -12.59
CA VAL A 302 7.85 7.00 -12.76
C VAL A 302 8.85 6.51 -11.72
N TYR A 303 10.13 6.67 -12.03
CA TYR A 303 11.22 6.27 -11.17
C TYR A 303 11.86 7.47 -10.48
N TRP A 304 12.22 7.26 -9.22
CA TRP A 304 12.87 8.23 -8.36
C TRP A 304 14.17 7.64 -7.83
N TYR A 305 15.21 8.47 -7.80
CA TYR A 305 16.44 8.17 -7.10
C TYR A 305 16.36 8.70 -5.68
N MET A 306 16.78 7.88 -4.72
CA MET A 306 16.87 8.26 -3.32
C MET A 306 18.25 7.97 -2.77
N LYS A 307 18.87 9.01 -2.23
CA LYS A 307 20.06 8.88 -1.39
C LYS A 307 19.62 8.63 0.05
N LEU A 308 19.92 7.45 0.57
CA LEU A 308 19.47 7.01 1.89
C LEU A 308 20.26 7.67 3.02
N LYS A 309 19.58 7.96 4.14
CA LYS A 309 20.19 8.53 5.35
C LYS A 309 20.74 7.43 6.27
N GLN A 310 21.82 7.76 6.96
CA GLN A 310 22.44 6.90 7.97
C GLN A 310 22.24 7.52 9.36
N PRO A 311 22.26 6.72 10.46
CA PRO A 311 22.62 5.30 10.54
C PRO A 311 21.46 4.31 10.30
N THR A 312 20.23 4.79 10.18
CA THR A 312 19.03 3.94 10.10
C THR A 312 18.19 4.30 8.87
N PRO A 313 18.58 3.84 7.67
CA PRO A 313 17.86 4.14 6.43
C PRO A 313 16.49 3.45 6.32
N LEU A 314 16.26 2.40 7.12
CA LEU A 314 15.03 1.60 7.12
C LEU A 314 14.55 1.40 8.55
N LYS A 315 13.24 1.56 8.79
CA LYS A 315 12.62 1.30 10.09
C LYS A 315 11.17 0.85 9.93
N ILE A 316 10.84 -0.26 10.57
CA ILE A 316 9.45 -0.68 10.73
C ILE A 316 8.88 0.04 11.96
N SER A 317 7.76 0.74 11.78
CA SER A 317 7.04 1.39 12.87
C SER A 317 5.68 0.76 13.07
N PHE A 318 5.17 0.79 14.31
CA PHE A 318 3.83 0.36 14.66
C PHE A 318 3.17 1.43 15.52
N ASN A 319 2.77 2.52 14.86
CA ASN A 319 2.35 3.74 15.51
C ASN A 319 0.85 3.93 15.37
N GLU A 320 0.26 4.63 16.33
CA GLU A 320 -1.13 5.04 16.25
C GLU A 320 -1.34 6.04 15.11
N ILE A 321 -2.35 5.82 14.28
CA ILE A 321 -2.80 6.79 13.28
C ILE A 321 -4.26 7.12 13.59
N PRO A 322 -4.56 8.35 14.03
CA PRO A 322 -5.93 8.74 14.34
C PRO A 322 -6.75 8.80 13.05
N ILE A 323 -8.04 8.49 13.18
CA ILE A 323 -9.02 8.72 12.11
C ILE A 323 -9.09 10.23 11.91
N THR A 324 -8.53 10.71 10.79
CA THR A 324 -8.23 12.11 10.48
C THR A 324 -9.46 13.01 10.58
N SER A 325 -10.65 12.47 10.31
CA SER A 325 -11.90 13.21 10.42
C SER A 325 -12.30 13.52 11.87
N LEU A 326 -11.84 12.76 12.86
CA LEU A 326 -12.02 13.08 14.29
C LEU A 326 -11.13 14.25 14.76
N LEU A 327 -10.05 14.55 14.02
CA LEU A 327 -9.17 15.68 14.32
C LEU A 327 -9.75 17.02 13.83
N LYS A 328 -10.67 17.01 12.86
CA LYS A 328 -11.31 18.24 12.34
C LYS A 328 -12.49 18.72 13.19
N THR A 329 -12.95 17.91 14.16
CA THR A 329 -14.06 18.23 15.06
C THR A 329 -13.62 18.68 16.46
N LYS A 330 -12.31 18.82 16.68
CA LYS A 330 -11.72 19.51 17.84
C LYS A 330 -11.11 20.81 17.37
#